data_AF-A0A6I9MJ26-F1
#
_entry.id   AF-A0A6I9MJ26-F1
#
_cell.length_a   1.000
_cell.length_b   1.000
_cell.length_c   1.000
_cell.angle_alpha   90.00
_cell.angle_beta   90.00
_cell.angle_gamma   90.00
#
_symmetry.space_group_name_H-M   'P 1'
#
loop_
_entity.id
_entity.type
_entity.pdbx_description
1 polymer ?
#
loop_
_entity_poly.entity_id
_entity_poly.type
_entity_poly.pdbx_seq_one_letter_code
_entity_poly.pdbx_strand_id
1 'polypeptide(L)'
;MDLYLNNCLKAAEAAASKAASGNLKTDKDTCSTKKQKPVVPKIGPSSLLDLPLGAKLPIIPGSTNIFYTTNISEKLYRPSFGFNLSDPYCRLMETTYQSLHDPHLKAYFRRKDMLKKLRQGGYITSNNKVICSLKELNKYRQYLTTLKIDFERNYVREQKIIESQVNKLNEERRACDEAAAAASFQQWLLREGKKTSPHQDQIIKRRPCMHEWQSKEMALLSKIGEEVKREAKADEHRRKIREEINQKKQVMLQKRIAYHLQKLQEKDSKEESVKKKREATVPESKRQPET
;
A
#
# COMPACT_ATOMS: atom_id res chain seq x y z
N MET A 1 -1.80 4.66 1.23
CA MET A 1 -3.25 4.68 0.95
C MET A 1 -3.68 3.48 0.13
N ASP A 2 -2.87 3.03 -0.82
CA ASP A 2 -3.21 1.95 -1.76
C ASP A 2 -3.48 0.59 -1.10
N LEU A 3 -2.82 0.30 0.03
CA LEU A 3 -3.07 -0.93 0.80
C LEU A 3 -4.46 -0.94 1.47
N TYR A 4 -4.98 0.22 1.86
CA TYR A 4 -6.30 0.31 2.49
C TYR A 4 -7.41 0.17 1.44
N LEU A 5 -7.27 0.89 0.32
CA LEU A 5 -8.21 0.83 -0.80
C LEU A 5 -8.26 -0.57 -1.44
N ASN A 6 -7.11 -1.24 -1.62
CA ASN A 6 -7.06 -2.61 -2.13
C ASN A 6 -7.72 -3.63 -1.17
N ASN A 7 -7.62 -3.42 0.14
CA ASN A 7 -8.26 -4.31 1.11
C ASN A 7 -9.78 -4.12 1.17
N CYS A 8 -10.27 -2.88 1.02
CA CYS A 8 -11.69 -2.58 0.91
C CYS A 8 -12.31 -3.17 -0.37
N LEU A 9 -11.61 -3.07 -1.51
CA LEU A 9 -12.06 -3.68 -2.76
C LEU A 9 -12.14 -5.21 -2.66
N LYS A 10 -11.10 -5.87 -2.14
CA LYS A 10 -11.10 -7.33 -1.94
C LYS A 10 -12.20 -7.80 -0.98
N ALA A 11 -12.50 -7.04 0.07
CA ALA A 11 -13.57 -7.36 1.00
C ALA A 11 -14.95 -7.22 0.35
N ALA A 12 -15.15 -6.20 -0.49
CA ALA A 12 -16.37 -5.99 -1.24
C ALA A 12 -16.61 -7.08 -2.30
N GLU A 13 -15.56 -7.48 -3.04
CA GLU A 13 -15.61 -8.56 -4.03
C GLU A 13 -15.90 -9.93 -3.39
N ALA A 14 -15.32 -10.20 -2.21
CA ALA A 14 -15.60 -11.41 -1.45
C ALA A 14 -17.04 -11.45 -0.92
N ALA A 15 -17.59 -10.31 -0.51
CA ALA A 15 -18.99 -10.20 -0.09
C ALA A 15 -19.96 -10.36 -1.26
N ALA A 16 -19.66 -9.76 -2.41
CA ALA A 16 -20.46 -9.88 -3.64
C ALA A 16 -20.49 -11.33 -4.17
N SER A 17 -19.33 -11.99 -4.21
CA SER A 17 -19.24 -13.41 -4.61
C SER A 17 -20.03 -14.33 -3.68
N LYS A 18 -20.04 -14.04 -2.38
CA LYS A 18 -20.78 -14.81 -1.37
C LYS A 18 -22.29 -14.57 -1.41
N ALA A 19 -22.73 -13.38 -1.81
CA ALA A 19 -24.13 -13.08 -2.07
C ALA A 19 -24.60 -13.73 -3.38
N ALA A 20 -23.76 -13.75 -4.42
CA ALA A 20 -24.08 -14.37 -5.71
C ALA A 20 -24.18 -15.91 -5.64
N SER A 21 -23.46 -16.57 -4.71
CA SER A 21 -23.58 -18.03 -4.51
C SER A 21 -24.76 -18.44 -3.63
N GLY A 22 -25.50 -17.47 -3.06
CA GLY A 22 -26.64 -17.70 -2.18
C GLY A 22 -27.95 -17.79 -2.94
N ASN A 23 -28.11 -18.79 -3.82
CA ASN A 23 -29.41 -19.05 -4.44
C ASN A 23 -30.39 -19.66 -3.42
N LEU A 24 -31.63 -19.15 -3.47
CA LEU A 24 -32.77 -19.44 -2.63
C LEU A 24 -33.06 -20.95 -2.50
N LYS A 25 -33.13 -21.43 -1.26
CA LYS A 25 -34.00 -22.56 -0.91
C LYS A 25 -35.24 -22.00 -0.23
N THR A 26 -36.36 -22.06 -0.93
CA THR A 26 -37.70 -21.85 -0.37
C THR A 26 -38.06 -23.09 0.46
N ASP A 27 -37.76 -23.06 1.76
CA ASP A 27 -38.25 -24.09 2.67
C ASP A 27 -39.64 -23.70 3.18
N LYS A 28 -40.58 -24.53 2.75
CA LYS A 28 -42.02 -24.53 3.02
C LYS A 28 -42.29 -24.68 4.52
N ASP A 29 -43.15 -23.81 5.04
CA ASP A 29 -43.59 -23.78 6.42
C ASP A 29 -44.08 -25.15 6.92
N THR A 30 -43.39 -25.71 7.91
CA THR A 30 -43.99 -26.63 8.87
C THR A 30 -43.67 -26.17 10.28
N CYS A 31 -44.72 -25.74 10.97
CA CYS A 31 -44.71 -25.35 12.37
C CYS A 31 -44.23 -26.52 13.23
N SER A 32 -43.04 -26.39 13.82
CA SER A 32 -42.54 -27.28 14.86
C SER A 32 -42.13 -26.45 16.06
N THR A 33 -42.90 -26.58 17.13
CA THR A 33 -42.67 -25.97 18.45
C THR A 33 -41.39 -26.51 19.08
N LYS A 34 -40.24 -25.96 18.70
CA LYS A 34 -39.00 -26.08 19.48
C LYS A 34 -38.74 -24.73 20.12
N LYS A 35 -38.63 -24.69 21.45
CA LYS A 35 -38.26 -23.49 22.21
C LYS A 35 -36.89 -23.02 21.71
N GLN A 36 -36.88 -22.07 20.78
CA GLN A 36 -35.67 -21.40 20.37
C GLN A 36 -35.17 -20.62 21.59
N LYS A 37 -33.98 -20.97 22.09
CA LYS A 37 -33.25 -20.10 23.01
C LYS A 37 -33.11 -18.74 22.32
N PRO A 38 -33.34 -17.61 23.00
CA PRO A 38 -33.23 -16.30 22.37
C PRO A 38 -31.84 -16.19 21.77
N VAL A 39 -31.77 -16.11 20.44
CA VAL A 39 -30.53 -15.83 19.71
C VAL A 39 -30.23 -14.37 19.97
N VAL A 40 -29.56 -14.10 21.09
CA VAL A 40 -29.02 -12.77 21.35
C VAL A 40 -27.96 -12.55 20.28
N PRO A 41 -28.09 -11.52 19.42
CA PRO A 41 -27.06 -11.21 18.45
C PRO A 41 -25.77 -10.97 19.23
N LYS A 42 -24.75 -11.79 18.96
CA LYS A 42 -23.39 -11.56 19.47
C LYS A 42 -22.85 -10.30 18.79
N ILE A 43 -23.26 -9.14 19.30
CA ILE A 43 -22.77 -7.84 18.91
C ILE A 43 -21.31 -7.80 19.34
N GLY A 44 -20.44 -7.86 18.34
CA GLY A 44 -19.02 -7.77 18.56
C GLY A 44 -18.67 -6.40 19.15
N PRO A 45 -17.53 -6.28 19.85
CA PRO A 45 -17.02 -5.00 20.35
C PRO A 45 -16.85 -3.95 19.25
N SER A 46 -16.59 -4.37 18.01
CA SER A 46 -16.58 -3.50 16.82
C SER A 46 -17.97 -2.94 16.50
N SER A 47 -19.01 -3.76 16.63
CA SER A 47 -20.40 -3.37 16.38
C SER A 47 -20.94 -2.36 17.41
N LEU A 48 -20.30 -2.22 18.58
CA LEU A 48 -20.63 -1.15 19.55
C LEU A 48 -20.13 0.23 19.08
N LEU A 49 -19.04 0.27 18.31
CA LEU A 49 -18.54 1.52 17.73
C LEU A 49 -19.41 1.99 16.56
N ASP A 50 -20.10 1.07 15.89
CA ASP A 50 -21.01 1.37 14.77
C ASP A 50 -22.42 1.80 15.23
N LEU A 51 -22.73 1.67 16.52
CA LEU A 51 -23.99 2.13 17.10
C LEU A 51 -24.05 3.68 17.12
N PRO A 52 -25.20 4.33 16.87
CA PRO A 52 -25.30 5.77 17.01
C PRO A 52 -25.04 6.23 18.46
N LEU A 53 -24.52 7.43 18.63
CA LEU A 53 -24.12 7.97 19.94
C LEU A 53 -25.30 8.11 20.92
N GLY A 54 -26.52 8.32 20.41
CA GLY A 54 -27.74 8.46 21.21
C GLY A 54 -28.45 7.14 21.57
N ALA A 55 -28.02 6.01 21.01
CA ALA A 55 -28.62 4.71 21.35
C ALA A 55 -27.97 4.10 22.60
N LYS A 56 -28.80 3.51 23.46
CA LYS A 56 -28.32 2.78 24.64
C LYS A 56 -27.56 1.53 24.20
N LEU A 57 -26.43 1.26 24.86
CA LEU A 57 -25.68 0.02 24.62
C LEU A 57 -26.54 -1.17 25.07
N PRO A 58 -26.70 -2.22 24.25
CA PRO A 58 -27.45 -3.41 24.63
C PRO A 58 -26.67 -4.16 25.70
N ILE A 59 -27.09 -3.99 26.96
CA ILE A 59 -26.55 -4.70 28.12
C ILE A 59 -27.41 -5.95 28.34
N ILE A 60 -26.77 -7.12 28.32
CA ILE A 60 -27.46 -8.37 28.69
C ILE A 60 -27.53 -8.42 30.22
N PRO A 61 -28.73 -8.48 30.83
CA PRO A 61 -28.84 -8.60 32.28
C PRO A 61 -28.23 -9.95 32.73
N GLY A 62 -27.37 -9.90 33.74
CA GLY A 62 -26.68 -11.08 34.29
C GLY A 62 -25.29 -11.38 33.69
N SER A 63 -24.85 -10.68 32.64
CA SER A 63 -23.46 -10.76 32.18
C SER A 63 -22.58 -9.65 32.75
N THR A 64 -21.33 -9.97 33.07
CA THR A 64 -20.31 -8.97 33.41
C THR A 64 -19.89 -8.21 32.15
N ASN A 65 -20.34 -6.97 32.02
CA ASN A 65 -20.01 -6.12 30.87
C ASN A 65 -18.66 -5.44 31.12
N ILE A 66 -17.61 -5.93 30.46
CA ILE A 66 -16.28 -5.31 30.49
C ILE A 66 -16.14 -4.44 29.24
N PHE A 67 -15.97 -3.13 29.45
CA PHE A 67 -15.71 -2.17 28.39
C PHE A 67 -14.21 -1.95 28.20
N TYR A 68 -13.79 -1.71 26.97
CA TYR A 68 -12.40 -1.46 26.64
C TYR A 68 -12.26 -0.57 25.40
N THR A 69 -11.11 0.07 25.25
CA THR A 69 -10.79 0.97 24.13
C THR A 69 -9.84 0.29 23.13
N THR A 70 -8.54 0.57 23.20
CA THR A 70 -7.49 0.05 22.32
C THR A 70 -6.70 -1.06 22.98
N ASN A 71 -5.72 -1.61 22.26
CA ASN A 71 -4.73 -2.48 22.92
C ASN A 71 -3.80 -1.64 23.79
N ILE A 72 -3.17 -2.29 24.78
CA ILE A 72 -2.11 -1.67 25.58
C ILE A 72 -0.99 -1.16 24.68
N SER A 73 -0.42 -0.01 25.03
CA SER A 73 0.64 0.69 24.27
C SER A 73 0.27 1.10 22.84
N GLU A 74 -1.03 1.18 22.53
CA GLU A 74 -1.51 1.85 21.32
C GLU A 74 -2.01 3.25 21.68
N LYS A 75 -1.71 4.21 20.80
CA LYS A 75 -2.18 5.58 20.96
C LYS A 75 -3.70 5.59 21.03
N LEU A 76 -4.24 6.10 22.14
CA LEU A 76 -5.66 6.37 22.28
C LEU A 76 -6.10 7.44 21.27
N TYR A 77 -5.25 8.45 21.09
CA TYR A 77 -5.48 9.56 20.18
C TYR A 77 -4.89 9.31 18.80
N ARG A 78 -5.76 9.39 17.79
CA ARG A 78 -5.39 9.41 16.38
C ARG A 78 -5.28 10.86 15.89
N PRO A 79 -4.33 11.15 14.98
CA PRO A 79 -4.27 12.45 14.35
C PRO A 79 -5.55 12.71 13.55
N SER A 80 -6.06 13.94 13.62
CA SER A 80 -7.11 14.42 12.72
C SER A 80 -6.55 14.61 11.31
N PHE A 81 -7.44 14.73 10.30
CA PHE A 81 -7.03 15.01 8.92
C PHE A 81 -6.27 16.33 8.78
N GLY A 82 -6.65 17.34 9.56
CA GLY A 82 -6.02 18.65 9.56
C GLY A 82 -6.24 19.39 10.88
N PHE A 83 -5.96 20.69 10.88
CA PHE A 83 -6.20 21.56 12.03
C PHE A 83 -7.71 21.76 12.24
N ASN A 84 -8.25 21.22 13.34
CA ASN A 84 -9.68 21.32 13.66
C ASN A 84 -9.88 22.34 14.80
N LEU A 85 -10.65 23.40 14.52
CA LEU A 85 -11.03 24.44 15.48
C LEU A 85 -12.36 24.17 16.21
N SER A 86 -13.02 23.05 15.93
CA SER A 86 -14.34 22.72 16.49
C SER A 86 -14.29 22.50 18.00
N ASP A 87 -13.16 22.06 18.54
CA ASP A 87 -12.95 21.86 19.99
C ASP A 87 -11.59 22.40 20.43
N PRO A 88 -11.44 23.73 20.62
CA PRO A 88 -10.17 24.36 20.96
C PRO A 88 -9.59 23.90 22.30
N TYR A 89 -10.45 23.45 23.20
CA TYR A 89 -10.11 23.05 24.56
C TYR A 89 -10.07 21.53 24.75
N CYS A 90 -10.19 20.75 23.67
CA CYS A 90 -10.22 19.28 23.72
C CYS A 90 -11.23 18.74 24.76
N ARG A 91 -12.41 19.35 24.90
CA ARG A 91 -13.42 18.93 25.89
C ARG A 91 -13.92 17.51 25.64
N LEU A 92 -13.87 17.03 24.40
CA LEU A 92 -14.34 15.70 24.02
C LEU A 92 -13.49 14.58 24.66
N MET A 93 -12.19 14.80 24.81
CA MET A 93 -11.24 13.82 25.32
C MET A 93 -10.27 14.46 26.32
N GLU A 94 -10.13 13.85 27.49
CA GLU A 94 -9.25 14.38 28.53
C GLU A 94 -7.78 14.36 28.09
N THR A 95 -7.08 15.47 28.23
CA THR A 95 -5.63 15.55 27.95
C THR A 95 -4.78 14.95 29.07
N THR A 96 -5.39 14.16 29.96
CA THR A 96 -4.68 13.49 31.04
C THR A 96 -3.78 12.40 30.47
N TYR A 97 -2.55 12.35 30.96
CA TYR A 97 -1.60 11.36 30.51
C TYR A 97 -2.03 9.96 30.98
N GLN A 98 -2.18 9.03 30.03
CA GLN A 98 -2.56 7.65 30.28
C GLN A 98 -1.43 6.71 29.87
N SER A 99 -0.65 6.23 30.85
CA SER A 99 0.53 5.39 30.61
C SER A 99 0.21 4.11 29.83
N LEU A 100 -0.98 3.53 30.02
CA LEU A 100 -1.39 2.29 29.33
C LEU A 100 -1.55 2.46 27.81
N HIS A 101 -1.70 3.70 27.32
CA HIS A 101 -1.84 4.02 25.90
C HIS A 101 -0.54 4.58 25.29
N ASP A 102 0.54 4.66 26.05
CA ASP A 102 1.81 5.18 25.57
C ASP A 102 2.55 4.13 24.69
N PRO A 103 2.82 4.42 23.41
CA PRO A 103 3.58 3.54 22.54
C PRO A 103 5.02 3.31 22.99
N HIS A 104 5.63 4.25 23.72
CA HIS A 104 7.00 4.14 24.18
C HIS A 104 7.14 3.15 25.36
N LEU A 105 6.07 2.97 26.13
CA LEU A 105 6.03 1.99 27.22
C LEU A 105 5.72 0.56 26.73
N LYS A 106 5.61 0.34 25.42
CA LYS A 106 5.34 -0.98 24.83
C LYS A 106 6.36 -2.04 25.25
N ALA A 107 7.65 -1.71 25.29
CA ALA A 107 8.69 -2.64 25.70
C ALA A 107 8.53 -3.07 27.17
N TYR A 108 8.17 -2.12 28.03
CA TYR A 108 7.93 -2.36 29.44
C TYR A 108 6.72 -3.27 29.66
N PHE A 109 5.59 -2.96 29.03
CA PHE A 109 4.36 -3.75 29.15
C PHE A 109 4.40 -5.10 28.42
N ARG A 110 5.39 -5.36 27.56
CA ARG A 110 5.58 -6.68 26.95
C ARG A 110 6.10 -7.74 27.93
N ARG A 111 6.67 -7.33 29.06
CA ARG A 111 7.18 -8.28 30.06
C ARG A 111 6.03 -9.07 30.68
N LYS A 112 6.21 -10.39 30.81
CA LYS A 112 5.15 -11.31 31.27
C LYS A 112 4.72 -11.06 32.71
N ASP A 113 5.65 -10.64 33.57
CA ASP A 113 5.37 -10.28 34.97
C ASP A 113 4.47 -9.06 35.07
N MET A 114 4.73 -8.02 34.28
CA MET A 114 3.91 -6.82 34.22
C MET A 114 2.51 -7.10 33.68
N LEU A 115 2.40 -7.90 32.61
CA LEU A 115 1.08 -8.30 32.07
C LEU A 115 0.26 -9.10 33.09
N LYS A 116 0.91 -9.99 33.86
CA LYS A 116 0.22 -10.74 34.93
C LYS A 116 -0.30 -9.78 36.01
N LYS A 117 0.52 -8.83 36.46
CA LYS A 117 0.10 -7.81 37.45
C LYS A 117 -1.06 -6.95 36.93
N LEU A 118 -1.01 -6.51 35.67
CA LEU A 118 -2.07 -5.69 35.07
C LEU A 118 -3.39 -6.46 34.92
N ARG A 119 -3.33 -7.76 34.59
CA ARG A 119 -4.52 -8.63 34.54
C ARG A 119 -5.10 -8.87 35.92
N GLN A 120 -4.26 -9.15 36.91
CA GLN A 120 -4.68 -9.31 38.31
C GLN A 120 -5.30 -8.03 38.87
N GLY A 121 -4.76 -6.87 38.50
CA GLY A 121 -5.30 -5.56 38.88
C GLY A 121 -6.52 -5.11 38.09
N GLY A 122 -7.01 -5.89 37.11
CA GLY A 122 -8.21 -5.54 36.33
C GLY A 122 -8.04 -4.34 35.37
N TYR A 123 -6.81 -3.94 35.07
CA TYR A 123 -6.53 -2.84 34.13
C TYR A 123 -6.62 -3.27 32.66
N ILE A 124 -6.37 -4.55 32.39
CA ILE A 124 -6.38 -5.10 31.04
C ILE A 124 -7.18 -6.40 30.94
N THR A 125 -7.80 -6.59 29.78
CA THR A 125 -8.46 -7.86 29.42
C THR A 125 -7.43 -8.96 29.14
N SER A 126 -7.85 -10.23 29.10
CA SER A 126 -7.05 -11.36 28.63
C SER A 126 -6.41 -11.14 27.25
N ASN A 127 -7.08 -10.37 26.39
CA ASN A 127 -6.64 -9.97 25.06
C ASN A 127 -5.72 -8.74 25.04
N ASN A 128 -5.18 -8.30 26.19
CA ASN A 128 -4.32 -7.13 26.34
C ASN A 128 -4.96 -5.79 25.91
N LYS A 129 -6.28 -5.69 26.03
CA LYS A 129 -7.03 -4.44 25.80
C LYS A 129 -7.18 -3.67 27.10
N VAL A 130 -7.09 -2.35 27.04
CA VAL A 130 -7.22 -1.48 28.21
C VAL A 130 -8.69 -1.39 28.62
N ILE A 131 -8.98 -1.77 29.86
CA ILE A 131 -10.33 -1.72 30.42
C ILE A 131 -10.67 -0.26 30.76
N CYS A 132 -11.91 0.14 30.52
CA CYS A 132 -12.38 1.50 30.77
C CYS A 132 -13.78 1.50 31.38
N SER A 133 -14.17 2.65 31.93
CA SER A 133 -15.53 2.92 32.39
C SER A 133 -16.48 3.16 31.22
N LEU A 134 -17.79 3.02 31.47
CA LEU A 134 -18.81 3.34 30.47
C LEU A 134 -18.75 4.82 30.01
N LYS A 135 -18.39 5.74 30.91
CA LYS A 135 -18.25 7.17 30.58
C LYS A 135 -17.10 7.37 29.59
N GLU A 136 -15.93 6.81 29.87
CA GLU A 136 -14.76 6.88 28.99
C GLU A 136 -15.03 6.22 27.64
N LEU A 137 -15.69 5.06 27.62
CA LEU A 137 -16.07 4.40 26.37
C LEU A 137 -16.98 5.30 25.53
N ASN A 138 -17.97 5.94 26.14
CA ASN A 138 -18.87 6.84 25.42
C ASN A 138 -18.13 8.07 24.88
N LYS A 139 -17.25 8.70 25.68
CA LYS A 139 -16.41 9.79 25.19
C LYS A 139 -15.53 9.32 24.02
N TYR A 140 -14.93 8.14 24.12
CA TYR A 140 -14.08 7.56 23.07
C TYR A 140 -14.87 7.26 21.79
N ARG A 141 -16.11 6.77 21.91
CA ARG A 141 -17.03 6.60 20.76
C ARG A 141 -17.31 7.93 20.09
N GLN A 142 -17.67 8.96 20.85
CA GLN A 142 -17.92 10.30 20.31
C GLN A 142 -16.69 10.84 19.58
N TYR A 143 -15.50 10.68 20.17
CA TYR A 143 -14.24 11.06 19.54
C TYR A 143 -13.99 10.36 18.20
N LEU A 144 -14.14 9.03 18.14
CA LEU A 144 -13.97 8.29 16.89
C LEU A 144 -14.98 8.70 15.83
N THR A 145 -16.22 8.98 16.22
CA THR A 145 -17.25 9.47 15.31
C THR A 145 -16.91 10.86 14.76
N THR A 146 -16.50 11.80 15.62
CA THR A 146 -16.07 13.14 15.17
C THR A 146 -14.90 13.04 14.20
N LEU A 147 -13.88 12.24 14.52
CA LEU A 147 -12.77 12.00 13.62
C LEU A 147 -13.23 11.46 12.26
N LYS A 148 -14.06 10.40 12.26
CA LYS A 148 -14.57 9.80 11.03
C LYS A 148 -15.29 10.84 10.16
N ILE A 149 -16.16 11.63 10.77
CA ILE A 149 -16.90 12.70 10.09
C ILE A 149 -15.94 13.76 9.52
N ASP A 150 -14.91 14.15 10.26
CA ASP A 150 -13.92 15.12 9.78
C ASP A 150 -13.14 14.61 8.56
N PHE A 151 -12.73 13.33 8.59
CA PHE A 151 -12.09 12.68 7.45
C PHE A 151 -13.02 12.66 6.22
N GLU A 152 -14.28 12.28 6.39
CA GLU A 152 -15.27 12.25 5.30
C GLU A 152 -15.51 13.65 4.71
N ARG A 153 -15.74 14.65 5.56
CA ARG A 153 -15.95 16.05 5.13
C ARG A 153 -14.77 16.60 4.36
N ASN A 154 -13.56 16.36 4.85
CA ASN A 154 -12.35 16.85 4.20
C ASN A 154 -12.07 16.10 2.90
N TYR A 155 -12.30 14.79 2.86
CA TYR A 155 -12.18 13.99 1.64
C TYR A 155 -13.10 14.51 0.53
N VAL A 156 -14.37 14.78 0.85
CA VAL A 156 -15.33 15.38 -0.10
C VAL A 156 -14.85 16.76 -0.58
N ARG A 157 -14.24 17.56 0.30
CA ARG A 157 -13.69 18.88 -0.07
C ARG A 157 -12.53 18.75 -1.05
N GLU A 158 -11.56 17.87 -0.79
CA GLU A 158 -10.44 17.60 -1.69
C GLU A 158 -10.93 17.09 -3.05
N GLN A 159 -11.93 16.19 -3.07
CA GLN A 159 -12.54 15.73 -4.31
C GLN A 159 -13.14 16.87 -5.13
N LYS A 160 -13.87 17.80 -4.50
CA LYS A 160 -14.43 18.96 -5.19
C LYS A 160 -13.36 19.89 -5.76
N ILE A 161 -12.24 20.07 -5.04
CA ILE A 161 -11.12 20.88 -5.52
C ILE A 161 -10.52 20.24 -6.77
N ILE A 162 -10.22 18.94 -6.72
CA ILE A 162 -9.69 18.20 -7.86
C ILE A 162 -10.66 18.24 -9.05
N GLU A 163 -11.95 18.01 -8.81
CA GLU A 163 -12.99 18.08 -9.84
C GLU A 163 -13.04 19.48 -10.49
N SER A 164 -12.99 20.54 -9.69
CA SER A 164 -12.97 21.92 -10.22
C SER A 164 -11.74 22.20 -11.09
N GLN A 165 -10.58 21.67 -10.70
CA GLN A 165 -9.33 21.82 -11.47
C GLN A 165 -9.39 21.03 -12.78
N VAL A 166 -9.90 19.81 -12.75
CA VAL A 166 -10.08 18.97 -13.94
C VAL A 166 -11.08 19.62 -14.90
N ASN A 167 -12.21 20.10 -14.40
CA ASN A 167 -13.21 20.78 -15.23
C ASN A 167 -12.63 22.04 -15.87
N LYS A 168 -11.86 22.85 -15.13
CA LYS A 168 -11.17 24.01 -15.66
C LYS A 168 -10.22 23.65 -16.82
N LEU A 169 -9.38 22.63 -16.63
CA LEU A 169 -8.47 22.16 -17.68
C LEU A 169 -9.22 21.61 -18.90
N ASN A 170 -10.36 20.96 -18.68
CA ASN A 170 -11.20 20.45 -19.76
C ASN A 170 -11.86 21.59 -20.55
N GLU A 171 -12.33 22.63 -19.87
CA GLU A 171 -12.86 23.85 -20.49
C GLU A 171 -11.79 24.54 -21.35
N GLU A 172 -10.58 24.70 -20.81
CA GLU A 172 -9.43 25.27 -21.52
C GLU A 172 -9.07 24.43 -22.75
N ARG A 173 -9.11 23.09 -22.63
CA ARG A 173 -8.88 22.19 -23.76
C ARG A 173 -9.98 22.29 -24.82
N ARG A 174 -11.25 22.33 -24.42
CA ARG A 174 -12.39 22.52 -25.34
C ARG A 174 -12.25 23.82 -26.13
N ALA A 175 -11.88 24.91 -25.46
CA ALA A 175 -11.65 26.19 -26.11
C ALA A 175 -10.49 26.14 -27.13
N CYS A 176 -9.40 25.44 -26.79
CA CYS A 176 -8.28 25.20 -27.72
C CYS A 176 -8.69 24.34 -28.93
N ASP A 177 -9.45 23.27 -28.71
CA ASP A 177 -9.92 22.39 -29.78
C ASP A 177 -10.90 23.12 -30.73
N GLU A 178 -11.78 23.97 -30.19
CA GLU A 178 -12.71 24.81 -30.96
C GLU A 178 -11.97 25.88 -31.76
N ALA A 179 -10.96 26.54 -31.16
CA ALA A 179 -10.10 27.49 -31.86
C ALA A 179 -9.30 26.80 -33.00
N ALA A 180 -8.80 25.59 -32.77
CA ALA A 180 -8.11 24.80 -33.79
C ALA A 180 -9.05 24.38 -34.93
N ALA A 181 -10.30 24.01 -34.62
CA ALA A 181 -11.32 23.70 -35.62
C ALA A 181 -11.70 24.94 -36.44
N ALA A 182 -11.89 26.10 -35.80
CA ALA A 182 -12.16 27.36 -36.46
C ALA A 182 -11.01 27.81 -37.37
N ALA A 183 -9.76 27.68 -36.92
CA ALA A 183 -8.58 27.98 -37.74
C ALA A 183 -8.47 27.05 -38.96
N SER A 184 -8.76 25.76 -38.77
CA SER A 184 -8.79 24.77 -39.86
C SER A 184 -9.87 25.13 -40.89
N PHE A 185 -11.04 25.57 -40.44
CA PHE A 185 -12.13 26.01 -41.31
C PHE A 185 -11.78 27.30 -42.08
N GLN A 186 -11.18 28.29 -41.41
CA GLN A 186 -10.68 29.51 -42.06
C GLN A 186 -9.63 29.19 -43.14
N GLN A 187 -8.71 28.28 -42.84
CA GLN A 187 -7.71 27.83 -43.81
C GLN A 187 -8.33 27.15 -45.03
N TRP A 188 -9.40 26.35 -44.82
CA TRP A 188 -10.14 25.73 -45.91
C TRP A 188 -10.83 26.77 -46.82
N LEU A 189 -11.51 27.78 -46.25
CA LEU A 189 -12.12 28.88 -47.00
C LEU A 189 -11.10 29.64 -47.87
N LEU A 190 -9.92 29.92 -47.32
CA LEU A 190 -8.83 30.56 -48.05
C LEU A 190 -8.28 29.71 -49.20
N ARG A 191 -8.41 28.38 -49.13
CA ARG A 191 -8.06 27.45 -50.22
C ARG A 191 -9.11 27.45 -51.32
N GLU A 192 -10.39 27.47 -50.96
CA GLU A 192 -11.50 27.49 -51.92
C GLU A 192 -11.58 28.83 -52.68
N GLY A 193 -11.32 29.96 -52.02
CA GLY A 193 -11.28 31.29 -52.65
C GLY A 193 -10.11 31.54 -53.62
N LYS A 194 -9.09 30.66 -53.66
CA LYS A 194 -7.91 30.76 -54.55
C LYS A 194 -8.05 29.97 -55.85
N LYS A 195 -9.24 29.50 -56.22
CA LYS A 195 -9.50 28.86 -57.52
C LYS A 195 -9.57 29.91 -58.65
N THR A 196 -8.44 30.56 -58.96
CA THR A 196 -8.17 31.18 -60.26
C THR A 196 -7.49 30.15 -61.18
N SER A 197 -7.92 30.11 -62.45
CA SER A 197 -7.63 29.12 -63.50
C SER A 197 -6.34 28.28 -63.36
N PRO A 198 -6.39 26.92 -63.36
CA PRO A 198 -5.31 26.10 -62.79
C PRO A 198 -4.16 25.74 -63.76
N HIS A 199 -4.28 25.94 -65.07
CA HIS A 199 -3.47 25.15 -66.00
C HIS A 199 -2.10 25.75 -66.37
N GLN A 200 -1.96 27.07 -66.50
CA GLN A 200 -0.71 27.69 -66.99
C GLN A 200 0.32 28.00 -65.89
N ASP A 201 -0.11 28.28 -64.66
CA ASP A 201 0.79 28.72 -63.57
C ASP A 201 1.48 27.55 -62.83
N GLN A 202 0.90 26.35 -62.89
CA GLN A 202 1.39 25.19 -62.14
C GLN A 202 2.62 24.54 -62.76
N ILE A 203 2.78 24.63 -64.08
CA ILE A 203 3.86 23.94 -64.79
C ILE A 203 5.20 24.65 -64.57
N ILE A 204 5.19 25.98 -64.47
CA ILE A 204 6.40 26.81 -64.36
C ILE A 204 6.93 26.88 -62.92
N LYS A 205 6.04 26.91 -61.90
CA LYS A 205 6.42 27.01 -60.47
C LYS A 205 6.81 25.67 -59.83
N ARG A 206 6.36 24.52 -60.36
CA ARG A 206 6.58 23.20 -59.74
C ARG A 206 7.96 22.60 -60.02
N ARG A 207 8.64 22.98 -61.11
CA ARG A 207 9.95 22.40 -61.48
C ARG A 207 11.09 22.73 -60.49
N PRO A 208 11.28 23.99 -60.04
CA PRO A 208 12.35 24.31 -59.08
C PRO A 208 12.04 23.77 -57.68
N CYS A 209 10.79 23.87 -57.23
CA CYS A 209 10.36 23.42 -55.90
C CYS A 209 10.52 21.90 -55.72
N MET A 210 10.27 21.11 -56.77
CA MET A 210 10.45 19.66 -56.73
C MET A 210 11.93 19.29 -56.61
N HIS A 211 12.82 19.98 -57.34
CA HIS A 211 14.26 19.78 -57.22
C HIS A 211 14.80 20.20 -55.85
N GLU A 212 14.34 21.34 -55.31
CA GLU A 212 14.71 21.77 -53.95
C GLU A 212 14.20 20.80 -52.89
N TRP A 213 12.99 20.26 -53.04
CA TRP A 213 12.44 19.27 -52.13
C TRP A 213 13.23 17.95 -52.19
N GLN A 214 13.54 17.46 -53.38
CA GLN A 214 14.40 16.29 -53.57
C GLN A 214 15.80 16.51 -52.98
N SER A 215 16.38 17.71 -53.12
CA SER A 215 17.69 18.02 -52.55
C SER A 215 17.65 18.06 -51.01
N LYS A 216 16.59 18.64 -50.42
CA LYS A 216 16.37 18.64 -48.96
C LYS A 216 16.11 17.24 -48.41
N GLU A 217 15.33 16.43 -49.12
CA GLU A 217 15.06 15.03 -48.77
C GLU A 217 16.35 14.21 -48.76
N MET A 218 17.18 14.35 -49.81
CA MET A 218 18.48 13.67 -49.89
C MET A 218 19.45 14.13 -48.79
N ALA A 219 19.44 15.42 -48.43
CA ALA A 219 20.25 15.93 -47.33
C ALA A 219 19.78 15.40 -45.95
N LEU A 220 18.48 15.29 -45.74
CA LEU A 220 17.91 14.70 -44.51
C LEU A 220 18.26 13.22 -44.40
N LEU A 221 18.11 12.44 -45.48
CA LEU A 221 18.46 11.02 -45.50
C LEU A 221 19.96 10.80 -45.25
N SER A 222 20.82 11.67 -45.80
CA SER A 222 22.26 11.65 -45.53
C SER A 222 22.56 11.91 -44.05
N LYS A 223 21.94 12.94 -43.46
CA LYS A 223 22.10 13.29 -42.04
C LYS A 223 21.61 12.19 -41.11
N ILE A 224 20.46 11.57 -41.41
CA ILE A 224 19.94 10.41 -40.67
C ILE A 224 20.91 9.23 -40.77
N GLY A 225 21.48 8.97 -41.96
CA GLY A 225 22.48 7.92 -42.14
C GLY A 225 23.75 8.14 -41.30
N GLU A 226 24.18 9.38 -41.12
CA GLU A 226 25.32 9.73 -40.25
C GLU A 226 24.98 9.61 -38.76
N GLU A 227 23.79 10.06 -38.34
CA GLU A 227 23.28 9.91 -36.96
C GLU A 227 23.27 8.43 -36.55
N VAL A 228 22.69 7.57 -37.39
CA VAL A 228 22.61 6.13 -37.13
C VAL A 228 24.00 5.50 -37.03
N LYS A 229 24.96 5.92 -37.87
CA LYS A 229 26.36 5.45 -37.78
C LYS A 229 27.04 5.90 -36.49
N ARG A 230 26.79 7.13 -36.04
CA ARG A 230 27.30 7.64 -34.76
C ARG A 230 26.68 6.90 -33.56
N GLU A 231 25.38 6.68 -33.61
CA GLU A 231 24.65 5.96 -32.57
C GLU A 231 25.09 4.50 -32.47
N ALA A 232 25.29 3.81 -33.60
CA ALA A 232 25.81 2.45 -33.62
C ALA A 232 27.18 2.32 -32.94
N LYS A 233 28.10 3.28 -33.18
CA LYS A 233 29.40 3.33 -32.50
C LYS A 233 29.25 3.55 -30.98
N ALA A 234 28.36 4.44 -30.58
CA ALA A 234 28.07 4.68 -29.16
C ALA A 234 27.45 3.44 -28.49
N ASP A 235 26.57 2.73 -29.18
CA ASP A 235 25.97 1.49 -28.69
C ASP A 235 26.98 0.35 -28.56
N GLU A 236 27.91 0.23 -29.50
CA GLU A 236 28.99 -0.75 -29.40
C GLU A 236 29.89 -0.47 -28.19
N HIS A 237 30.23 0.80 -27.95
CA HIS A 237 30.97 1.21 -26.76
C HIS A 237 30.20 0.87 -25.46
N ARG A 238 28.88 1.16 -25.42
CA ARG A 238 28.01 0.78 -24.30
C ARG A 238 27.96 -0.73 -24.09
N ARG A 239 27.96 -1.54 -25.16
CA ARG A 239 28.02 -3.02 -25.06
C ARG A 239 29.32 -3.48 -24.43
N LYS A 240 30.47 -2.97 -24.90
CA LYS A 240 31.79 -3.30 -24.34
C LYS A 240 31.87 -3.02 -22.84
N ILE A 241 31.39 -1.85 -22.40
CA ILE A 241 31.32 -1.51 -20.96
C ILE A 241 30.46 -2.52 -20.18
N ARG A 242 29.28 -2.89 -20.72
CA ARG A 242 28.41 -3.87 -20.06
C ARG A 242 29.07 -5.24 -19.95
N GLU A 243 29.78 -5.67 -20.98
CA GLU A 243 30.52 -6.93 -20.99
C GLU A 243 31.64 -6.94 -19.96
N GLU A 244 32.44 -5.87 -19.87
CA GLU A 244 33.49 -5.72 -18.84
C GLU A 244 32.92 -5.76 -17.42
N ILE A 245 31.82 -5.05 -17.16
CA ILE A 245 31.14 -5.07 -15.86
C ILE A 245 30.67 -6.51 -15.54
N ASN A 246 30.10 -7.20 -16.54
CA ASN A 246 29.61 -8.56 -16.35
C ASN A 246 30.75 -9.55 -16.07
N GLN A 247 31.88 -9.43 -16.77
CA GLN A 247 33.08 -10.22 -16.50
C GLN A 247 33.61 -9.97 -15.08
N LYS A 248 33.70 -8.71 -14.64
CA LYS A 248 34.11 -8.38 -13.26
C LYS A 248 33.18 -9.00 -12.21
N LYS A 249 31.86 -8.98 -12.45
CA LYS A 249 30.87 -9.64 -11.59
C LYS A 249 31.10 -11.16 -11.54
N GLN A 250 31.36 -11.79 -12.68
CA GLN A 250 31.63 -13.22 -12.75
C GLN A 250 32.90 -13.61 -11.96
N VAL A 251 33.97 -12.83 -12.09
CA VAL A 251 35.21 -13.04 -11.33
C VAL A 251 35.00 -12.87 -9.82
N MET A 252 34.25 -11.83 -9.41
CA MET A 252 33.90 -11.63 -7.99
C MET A 252 33.10 -12.81 -7.43
N LEU A 253 32.16 -13.34 -8.22
CA LEU A 253 31.37 -14.51 -7.84
C LEU A 253 32.27 -15.75 -7.68
N GLN A 254 33.18 -16.00 -8.63
CA GLN A 254 34.14 -17.10 -8.54
C GLN A 254 35.05 -16.97 -7.31
N LYS A 255 35.59 -15.77 -7.03
CA LYS A 255 36.38 -15.51 -5.82
C LYS A 255 35.60 -15.79 -4.54
N ARG A 256 34.31 -15.40 -4.50
CA ARG A 256 33.44 -15.66 -3.34
C ARG A 256 33.16 -17.15 -3.16
N ILE A 257 32.90 -17.88 -4.24
CA ILE A 257 32.73 -19.33 -4.22
C ILE A 257 34.02 -20.00 -3.71
N ALA A 258 35.18 -19.62 -4.24
CA ALA A 258 36.47 -20.15 -3.81
C ALA A 258 36.75 -19.89 -2.31
N TYR A 259 36.45 -18.68 -1.82
CA TYR A 259 36.56 -18.35 -0.39
C TYR A 259 35.69 -19.27 0.48
N HIS A 260 34.44 -19.51 0.09
CA HIS A 260 33.56 -20.39 0.85
C HIS A 260 34.00 -21.86 0.79
N LEU A 261 34.50 -22.32 -0.35
CA LEU A 261 35.07 -23.66 -0.49
C LEU A 261 36.32 -23.85 0.39
N GLN A 262 37.25 -22.89 0.39
CA GLN A 262 38.42 -22.90 1.27
C GLN A 262 38.01 -22.92 2.74
N LYS A 263 37.01 -22.10 3.12
CA LYS A 263 36.50 -22.06 4.49
C LYS A 263 35.83 -23.36 4.93
N LEU A 264 35.22 -24.11 4.00
CA LEU A 264 34.71 -25.46 4.27
C LEU A 264 35.88 -26.44 4.46
N GLN A 265 36.87 -26.45 3.56
CA GLN A 265 38.06 -27.30 3.70
C GLN A 265 38.85 -27.05 4.98
N GLU A 266 38.99 -25.78 5.41
CA GLU A 266 39.63 -25.43 6.69
C GLU A 266 38.82 -25.90 7.90
N LYS A 267 37.48 -25.90 7.81
CA LYS A 267 36.62 -26.45 8.86
C LYS A 267 36.76 -27.96 8.93
N ASP A 268 36.71 -28.64 7.78
CA ASP A 268 36.88 -30.09 7.68
C ASP A 268 38.27 -30.51 8.23
N SER A 269 39.34 -29.78 7.84
CA SER A 269 40.71 -30.00 8.35
C SER A 269 40.83 -29.74 9.86
N LYS A 270 40.14 -28.72 10.40
CA LYS A 270 40.10 -28.44 11.84
C LYS A 270 39.33 -29.51 12.59
N GLU A 271 38.18 -29.93 12.08
CA GLU A 271 37.38 -31.02 12.67
C GLU A 271 38.15 -32.34 12.66
N GLU A 272 38.86 -32.66 11.58
CA GLU A 272 39.70 -33.84 11.46
C GLU A 272 40.92 -33.79 12.40
N SER A 273 41.55 -32.62 12.56
CA SER A 273 42.62 -32.43 13.55
C SER A 273 42.13 -32.57 15.00
N VAL A 274 40.89 -32.15 15.30
CA VAL A 274 40.25 -32.30 16.61
C VAL A 274 39.86 -33.75 16.85
N LYS A 275 39.38 -34.47 15.82
CA LYS A 275 39.05 -35.90 15.88
C LYS A 275 40.30 -36.75 16.14
N LYS A 276 41.40 -36.46 15.44
CA LYS A 276 42.70 -37.13 15.63
C LYS A 276 43.30 -36.87 17.02
N LYS A 277 43.13 -35.66 17.57
CA LYS A 277 43.48 -35.36 18.97
C LYS A 277 42.61 -36.12 19.98
N ARG A 278 41.31 -36.28 19.71
CA ARG A 278 40.41 -37.06 20.58
C ARG A 278 40.73 -38.56 20.55
N GLU A 279 41.08 -39.12 19.40
CA GLU A 279 41.48 -40.52 19.26
C GLU A 279 42.85 -40.81 19.92
N ALA A 280 43.79 -39.86 19.88
CA ALA A 280 45.09 -39.99 20.57
C ALA A 280 45.03 -39.84 22.11
N THR A 281 43.87 -39.49 22.68
CA THR A 281 43.69 -39.29 24.14
C THR A 281 42.87 -40.42 24.79
N VAL A 282 42.62 -41.53 24.10
CA VAL A 282 42.00 -42.74 24.69
C VAL A 282 43.11 -43.65 25.25
N PRO A 283 43.23 -43.85 26.58
CA PRO A 283 44.24 -44.73 27.16
C PRO A 283 43.83 -46.19 27.04
N GLU A 284 44.68 -47.00 26.41
CA GLU A 284 44.61 -48.46 26.42
C GLU A 284 45.02 -48.96 27.81
N SER A 285 44.03 -49.40 28.61
CA SER A 285 44.25 -50.03 29.90
C SER A 285 43.49 -51.35 29.99
N LYS A 286 44.25 -52.40 30.28
CA LYS A 286 43.89 -53.75 30.74
C LYS A 286 43.46 -54.78 29.69
N ARG A 287 44.44 -55.58 29.27
CA ARG A 287 44.32 -57.04 29.26
C ARG A 287 45.44 -57.64 30.10
N GLN A 288 45.10 -58.12 31.28
CA GLN A 288 45.86 -59.17 31.97
C GLN A 288 45.46 -60.52 31.36
N PRO A 289 46.39 -61.47 31.19
CA PRO A 289 46.06 -62.88 31.13
C PRO A 289 46.13 -63.48 32.54
N GLU A 290 45.03 -64.05 33.01
CA GLU A 290 45.00 -65.04 34.08
C GLU A 290 44.86 -66.43 33.46
N THR A 291 45.69 -67.36 33.99
CA THR A 291 45.82 -68.81 33.75
C THR A 291 46.31 -69.32 32.41
#